data_AF-A0A2J6HJE3-F1
#
_entry.id   AF-A0A2J6HJE3-F1
#
_cell.length_a   1.000
_cell.length_b   1.000
_cell.length_c   1.000
_cell.angle_alpha   90.00
_cell.angle_beta   90.00
_cell.angle_gamma   90.00
#
_symmetry.space_group_name_H-M   'P 1'
#
loop_
_entity.id
_entity.type
_entity.pdbx_description
1 polymer ?
#
loop_
_entity_poly.entity_id
_entity_poly.type
_entity_poly.pdbx_seq_one_letter_code
_entity_poly.pdbx_strand_id
1 'polypeptide(L)'
;MAELEELSSIGGGIWISYNSVLTSLTGLEGLSSVGGDVEINDNDALTNIAGLEGLFSIGGNFNIGSNDALTSLTGLEGLSSVGGIWIHGNSALTNLMGLEELTFIEENLLIENNYALASLAGLEGLTSIGGIGIYGNSAL
;
A
#
# COMPACT_ATOMS: atom_id res chain seq x y z
N MET A 1 1.56 5.34 -22.82
CA MET A 1 1.29 4.07 -23.52
C MET A 1 0.27 3.39 -22.62
N ALA A 2 -0.93 3.12 -23.14
CA ALA A 2 -2.06 2.56 -22.38
C ALA A 2 -1.85 1.06 -22.18
N GLU A 3 -0.85 0.69 -21.37
CA GLU A 3 -0.31 -0.67 -21.39
C GLU A 3 -1.22 -1.69 -20.71
N LEU A 4 -1.88 -1.32 -19.60
CA LEU A 4 -2.79 -2.19 -18.86
C LEU A 4 -4.08 -1.46 -18.41
N GLU A 5 -4.46 -0.35 -19.04
CA GLU A 5 -5.65 0.45 -18.66
C GLU A 5 -6.97 -0.35 -18.71
N GLU A 6 -7.03 -1.42 -19.51
CA GLU A 6 -8.19 -2.33 -19.60
C GLU A 6 -8.13 -3.51 -18.60
N LEU A 7 -7.02 -3.68 -17.88
CA LEU A 7 -6.85 -4.75 -16.89
C LEU A 7 -7.60 -4.40 -15.61
N SER A 8 -8.85 -4.84 -15.50
CA SER A 8 -9.70 -4.50 -14.36
C SER A 8 -9.51 -5.38 -13.13
N SER A 9 -8.96 -6.59 -13.27
CA SER A 9 -8.82 -7.52 -12.14
C SER A 9 -7.71 -8.53 -12.36
N ILE A 10 -7.01 -8.90 -11.28
CA ILE A 10 -6.03 -9.98 -11.25
C ILE A 10 -6.53 -11.05 -10.28
N GLY A 11 -6.69 -12.28 -10.73
CA GLY A 11 -7.11 -13.38 -9.85
C GLY A 11 -6.02 -13.88 -8.90
N GLY A 12 -4.75 -13.68 -9.26
CA GLY A 12 -3.58 -13.98 -8.43
C GLY A 12 -3.09 -12.74 -7.68
N GLY A 13 -1.76 -12.63 -7.50
CA GLY A 13 -1.12 -11.49 -6.86
C GLY A 13 -0.36 -10.57 -7.81
N ILE A 14 0.15 -9.48 -7.26
CA ILE A 14 1.07 -8.53 -7.89
C ILE A 14 2.39 -8.57 -7.14
N TRP A 15 3.52 -8.62 -7.88
CA TRP A 15 4.86 -8.54 -7.31
C TRP A 15 5.67 -7.48 -8.06
N ILE A 16 5.88 -6.33 -7.43
CA ILE A 16 6.67 -5.22 -7.94
C ILE A 16 7.86 -5.07 -6.99
N SER A 17 8.90 -5.85 -7.25
CA SER A 17 10.06 -5.90 -6.36
C SER A 17 11.38 -5.71 -7.09
N TYR A 18 12.35 -5.11 -6.40
CA TYR A 18 13.73 -4.91 -6.87
C TYR A 18 13.88 -4.02 -8.11
N ASN A 19 13.03 -3.00 -8.26
CA ASN A 19 13.11 -2.04 -9.36
C ASN A 19 13.64 -0.69 -8.86
N SER A 20 14.94 -0.60 -8.61
CA SER A 20 15.62 0.60 -8.05
C SER A 20 15.41 1.91 -8.82
N VAL A 21 14.98 1.86 -10.08
CA VAL A 21 14.71 3.05 -10.93
C VAL A 21 13.22 3.27 -11.20
N LEU A 22 12.33 2.44 -10.68
CA LEU A 22 10.89 2.58 -10.86
C LEU A 22 10.38 3.78 -10.07
N THR A 23 9.78 4.75 -10.76
CA THR A 23 9.30 6.00 -10.13
C THR A 23 7.78 6.09 -10.08
N SER A 24 7.05 5.16 -10.71
CA SER A 24 5.60 5.26 -10.89
C SER A 24 4.99 3.90 -11.21
N LEU A 25 3.73 3.70 -10.82
CA LEU A 25 2.90 2.54 -11.17
C LEU A 25 1.86 2.88 -12.27
N THR A 26 2.06 4.00 -12.98
CA THR A 26 1.18 4.42 -14.07
C THR A 26 0.99 3.31 -15.09
N GLY A 27 -0.24 3.16 -15.56
CA GLY A 27 -0.71 2.07 -16.39
C GLY A 27 -1.57 1.04 -15.65
N LEU A 28 -1.61 1.07 -14.31
CA LEU A 28 -2.44 0.21 -13.47
C LEU A 28 -3.77 0.84 -13.05
N GLU A 29 -4.11 2.05 -13.52
CA GLU A 29 -5.24 2.85 -13.04
C GLU A 29 -6.60 2.16 -13.23
N GLY A 30 -6.69 1.25 -14.21
CA GLY A 30 -7.90 0.46 -14.49
C GLY A 30 -8.13 -0.69 -13.51
N LEU A 31 -7.13 -1.06 -12.71
CA LEU A 31 -7.17 -2.23 -11.84
C LEU A 31 -8.07 -1.99 -10.64
N SER A 32 -9.12 -2.79 -10.53
CA SER A 32 -10.14 -2.67 -9.48
C SER A 32 -10.00 -3.68 -8.35
N SER A 33 -9.42 -4.85 -8.61
CA SER A 33 -9.27 -5.90 -7.61
C SER A 33 -8.08 -6.82 -7.87
N VAL A 34 -7.47 -7.29 -6.79
CA VAL A 34 -6.44 -8.34 -6.77
C VAL A 34 -6.92 -9.47 -5.86
N GLY A 35 -6.94 -10.70 -6.34
CA GLY A 35 -7.45 -11.85 -5.59
C GLY A 35 -6.45 -12.41 -4.56
N GLY A 36 -5.15 -12.23 -4.81
CA GLY A 36 -4.06 -12.62 -3.93
C GLY A 36 -3.34 -11.43 -3.29
N ASP A 37 -2.05 -11.61 -3.02
CA ASP A 37 -1.21 -10.60 -2.37
C ASP A 37 -0.80 -9.49 -3.36
N VAL A 38 -0.59 -8.29 -2.84
CA VAL A 38 0.07 -7.19 -3.54
C VAL A 38 1.35 -6.89 -2.79
N GLU A 39 2.49 -7.11 -3.44
CA GLU A 39 3.83 -6.89 -2.90
C GLU A 39 4.53 -5.77 -3.70
N ILE A 40 4.91 -4.69 -3.00
CA ILE A 40 5.64 -3.54 -3.58
C ILE A 40 6.88 -3.31 -2.71
N ASN A 41 7.98 -3.99 -3.04
CA ASN A 41 9.16 -4.05 -2.18
C ASN A 41 10.44 -3.64 -2.87
N ASP A 42 11.38 -3.02 -2.15
CA ASP A 42 12.73 -2.75 -2.66
C ASP A 42 12.73 -1.94 -3.99
N ASN A 43 11.90 -0.89 -4.09
CA ASN A 43 11.88 0.05 -5.22
C ASN A 43 12.33 1.45 -4.76
N ASP A 44 13.64 1.62 -4.57
CA ASP A 44 14.27 2.80 -3.94
C ASP A 44 13.84 4.17 -4.52
N ALA A 45 13.49 4.24 -5.81
CA ALA A 45 13.09 5.48 -6.49
C ALA A 45 11.57 5.75 -6.47
N LEU A 46 10.75 4.84 -5.93
CA LEU A 46 9.30 4.96 -5.93
C LEU A 46 8.86 5.94 -4.84
N THR A 47 8.25 7.06 -5.24
CA THR A 47 7.89 8.14 -4.30
C THR A 47 6.46 8.10 -3.79
N ASN A 48 5.58 7.43 -4.54
CA ASN A 48 4.15 7.22 -4.25
C ASN A 48 3.68 5.97 -5.03
N ILE A 49 2.42 5.57 -4.82
CA ILE A 49 1.80 4.43 -5.50
C ILE A 49 0.64 4.87 -6.41
N ALA A 50 0.73 6.09 -6.95
CA ALA A 50 -0.18 6.56 -7.98
C ALA A 50 -0.13 5.61 -9.19
N GLY A 51 -1.30 5.33 -9.76
CA GLY A 51 -1.55 4.19 -10.63
C GLY A 51 -2.45 3.13 -9.98
N LEU A 52 -2.67 3.13 -8.66
CA LEU A 52 -3.55 2.18 -7.98
C LEU A 52 -4.90 2.78 -7.57
N GLU A 53 -5.25 3.98 -8.02
CA GLU A 53 -6.41 4.76 -7.53
C GLU A 53 -7.73 4.00 -7.74
N GLY A 54 -7.79 3.10 -8.72
CA GLY A 54 -8.94 2.25 -9.00
C GLY A 54 -9.05 1.02 -8.10
N LEU A 55 -8.03 0.69 -7.29
CA LEU A 55 -7.96 -0.57 -6.55
C LEU A 55 -8.84 -0.54 -5.30
N PHE A 56 -9.95 -1.27 -5.33
CA PHE A 56 -10.94 -1.27 -4.24
C PHE A 56 -10.75 -2.40 -3.23
N SER A 57 -10.16 -3.53 -3.66
CA SER A 57 -10.02 -4.72 -2.82
C SER A 57 -8.77 -5.54 -3.13
N ILE A 58 -8.13 -6.03 -2.09
CA ILE A 58 -7.03 -7.02 -2.16
C ILE A 58 -7.46 -8.23 -1.32
N GLY A 59 -7.61 -9.40 -1.95
CA GLY A 59 -8.04 -10.62 -1.27
C GLY A 59 -6.98 -11.21 -0.34
N GLY A 60 -5.70 -10.94 -0.60
CA GLY A 60 -4.58 -11.32 0.26
C GLY A 60 -4.01 -10.14 1.05
N ASN A 61 -2.70 -10.19 1.27
CA ASN A 61 -1.96 -9.16 1.99
C ASN A 61 -1.49 -8.05 1.07
N PHE A 62 -1.59 -6.81 1.53
CA PHE A 62 -0.87 -5.67 0.99
C PHE A 62 0.46 -5.50 1.76
N ASN A 63 1.57 -5.81 1.11
CA ASN A 63 2.91 -5.64 1.64
C ASN A 63 3.64 -4.52 0.88
N ILE A 64 4.03 -3.48 1.59
CA ILE A 64 4.82 -2.37 1.04
C ILE A 64 6.03 -2.08 1.91
N GLY A 65 7.20 -2.41 1.37
CA GLY A 65 8.42 -2.64 2.12
C GLY A 65 9.65 -2.01 1.47
N SER A 66 10.54 -1.41 2.25
CA SER A 66 11.87 -1.01 1.76
C SER A 66 11.82 -0.09 0.52
N ASN A 67 10.84 0.81 0.42
CA ASN A 67 10.80 1.84 -0.64
C ASN A 67 11.26 3.17 -0.02
N ASP A 68 12.58 3.40 0.02
CA ASP A 68 13.18 4.49 0.80
C ASP A 68 12.68 5.89 0.41
N ALA A 69 12.35 6.11 -0.86
CA ALA A 69 11.81 7.40 -1.33
C ALA A 69 10.28 7.55 -1.18
N LEU A 70 9.57 6.51 -0.73
CA LEU A 70 8.11 6.52 -0.64
C LEU A 70 7.67 7.49 0.47
N THR A 71 6.95 8.53 0.09
CA THR A 71 6.52 9.59 1.02
C THR A 71 5.04 9.55 1.37
N SER A 72 4.24 8.82 0.58
CA SER A 72 2.79 8.76 0.68
C SER A 72 2.25 7.43 0.16
N LEU A 73 1.07 7.02 0.65
CA LEU A 73 0.25 5.94 0.10
C LEU A 73 -0.86 6.47 -0.84
N THR A 74 -0.78 7.75 -1.24
CA THR A 74 -1.59 8.32 -2.33
C THR A 74 -1.56 7.39 -3.54
N GLY A 75 -2.75 7.04 -4.03
CA GLY A 75 -2.98 5.92 -4.93
C GLY A 75 -3.85 4.82 -4.33
N LEU A 76 -4.06 4.75 -3.01
CA LEU A 76 -4.94 3.75 -2.39
C LEU A 76 -6.28 4.30 -1.91
N GLU A 77 -6.67 5.51 -2.31
CA GLU A 77 -7.84 6.21 -1.77
C GLU A 77 -9.14 5.43 -1.95
N GLY A 78 -9.21 4.49 -2.90
CA GLY A 78 -10.35 3.60 -3.12
C GLY A 78 -10.32 2.29 -2.32
N LEU A 79 -9.20 1.93 -1.69
CA LEU A 79 -9.01 0.64 -1.05
C LEU A 79 -9.89 0.53 0.20
N SER A 80 -10.92 -0.31 0.11
CA SER A 80 -11.95 -0.43 1.16
C SER A 80 -11.82 -1.71 2.00
N SER A 81 -11.16 -2.75 1.44
CA SER A 81 -10.98 -4.05 2.07
C SER A 81 -9.68 -4.72 1.64
N VAL A 82 -9.01 -5.34 2.61
CA VAL A 82 -7.76 -6.08 2.43
C VAL A 82 -7.71 -7.26 3.40
N GLY A 83 -7.01 -8.33 3.03
CA GLY A 83 -6.70 -9.44 3.95
C GLY A 83 -5.86 -8.95 5.12
N GLY A 84 -4.61 -8.57 4.87
CA GLY A 84 -3.71 -7.99 5.88
C GLY A 84 -2.86 -6.85 5.31
N ILE A 85 -2.30 -6.02 6.18
CA ILE A 85 -1.40 -4.94 5.78
C ILE A 85 -0.06 -5.09 6.51
N TRP A 86 1.03 -5.01 5.75
CA TRP A 86 2.37 -4.82 6.28
C TRP A 86 3.03 -3.62 5.61
N ILE A 87 3.27 -2.56 6.38
CA ILE A 87 3.96 -1.36 5.93
C ILE A 87 5.29 -1.31 6.67
N HIS A 88 6.41 -1.52 5.98
CA HIS A 88 7.70 -1.61 6.65
C HIS A 88 8.87 -0.94 5.94
N GLY A 89 9.79 -0.36 6.71
CA GLY A 89 11.05 0.14 6.14
C GLY A 89 10.89 1.22 5.07
N ASN A 90 9.76 1.93 5.00
CA ASN A 90 9.59 3.07 4.10
C ASN A 90 10.07 4.32 4.85
N SER A 91 11.38 4.58 4.78
CA SER A 91 12.07 5.53 5.66
C SER A 91 11.61 6.99 5.50
N ALA A 92 11.05 7.35 4.35
CA ALA A 92 10.50 8.69 4.07
C ALA A 92 8.97 8.82 4.28
N LEU A 93 8.25 7.74 4.60
CA LEU A 93 6.79 7.76 4.76
C LEU A 93 6.42 8.50 6.05
N THR A 94 5.55 9.53 5.96
CA THR A 94 5.26 10.43 7.09
C THR A 94 3.88 10.25 7.72
N ASN A 95 2.94 9.68 6.98
CA ASN A 95 1.57 9.36 7.42
C ASN A 95 1.02 8.23 6.53
N LEU A 96 -0.24 7.84 6.73
CA LEU A 96 -0.92 6.77 6.02
C LEU A 96 -2.07 7.30 5.15
N MET A 97 -2.04 8.60 4.80
CA MET A 97 -3.00 9.19 3.88
C MET A 97 -2.96 8.43 2.56
N GLY A 98 -4.13 8.21 1.98
CA GLY A 98 -4.37 7.20 0.96
C GLY A 98 -5.14 5.97 1.48
N LEU A 99 -5.26 5.74 2.80
CA LEU A 99 -6.03 4.62 3.36
C LEU A 99 -7.39 5.04 3.96
N GLU A 100 -7.87 6.25 3.66
CA GLU A 100 -9.00 6.87 4.36
C GLU A 100 -10.32 6.08 4.24
N GLU A 101 -10.52 5.37 3.13
CA GLU A 101 -11.70 4.54 2.87
C GLU A 101 -11.57 3.10 3.40
N LEU A 102 -10.41 2.75 3.96
CA LEU A 102 -10.18 1.41 4.50
C LEU A 102 -10.96 1.23 5.80
N THR A 103 -12.01 0.41 5.76
CA THR A 103 -12.89 0.20 6.92
C THR A 103 -12.66 -1.12 7.64
N PHE A 104 -12.05 -2.10 6.95
CA PHE A 104 -11.89 -3.47 7.43
C PHE A 104 -10.57 -4.10 6.95
N ILE A 105 -9.87 -4.75 7.89
CA ILE A 105 -8.71 -5.62 7.64
C ILE A 105 -9.01 -6.98 8.25
N GLU A 106 -9.01 -8.04 7.44
CA GLU A 106 -9.41 -9.39 7.90
C GLU A 106 -8.43 -9.96 8.94
N GLU A 107 -7.14 -9.80 8.70
CA GLU A 107 -6.04 -10.31 9.50
C GLU A 107 -5.41 -9.20 10.36
N ASN A 108 -4.16 -8.82 10.06
CA ASN A 108 -3.36 -7.93 10.90
C ASN A 108 -2.93 -6.67 10.15
N LEU A 109 -2.78 -5.57 10.88
CA LEU A 109 -2.06 -4.37 10.47
C LEU A 109 -0.74 -4.35 11.22
N LEU A 110 0.35 -4.50 10.46
CA LEU A 110 1.72 -4.39 10.95
C LEU A 110 2.37 -3.15 10.34
N ILE A 111 2.82 -2.23 11.19
CA ILE A 111 3.53 -1.03 10.79
C ILE A 111 4.86 -1.02 11.53
N GLU A 112 5.96 -1.24 10.81
CA GLU A 112 7.27 -1.32 11.44
C GLU A 112 8.38 -0.57 10.73
N ASN A 113 9.31 0.00 11.50
CA ASN A 113 10.53 0.59 10.96
C ASN A 113 10.30 1.70 9.89
N ASN A 114 9.17 2.41 9.95
CA ASN A 114 8.93 3.61 9.12
C ASN A 114 9.35 4.84 9.94
N TYR A 115 10.65 5.13 9.97
CA TYR A 115 11.23 6.06 10.95
C TYR A 115 10.72 7.51 10.87
N ALA A 116 10.25 7.95 9.71
CA ALA A 116 9.65 9.27 9.51
C ALA A 116 8.13 9.32 9.76
N LEU A 117 7.49 8.19 10.03
CA LEU A 117 6.04 8.10 10.21
C LEU A 117 5.65 8.83 11.50
N ALA A 118 5.02 9.99 11.35
CA ALA A 118 4.71 10.90 12.45
C ALA A 118 3.24 10.85 12.89
N SER A 119 2.39 10.14 12.15
CA SER A 119 0.99 9.95 12.49
C SER A 119 0.41 8.71 11.80
N LEU A 120 -0.68 8.20 12.37
CA LEU A 120 -1.53 7.18 11.72
C LEU A 120 -2.68 7.82 10.92
N ALA A 121 -2.55 9.12 10.57
CA ALA A 121 -3.55 9.81 9.77
C ALA A 121 -3.74 9.07 8.44
N GLY A 122 -4.97 8.90 8.01
CA GLY A 122 -5.38 8.02 6.92
C GLY A 122 -6.09 6.74 7.40
N LEU A 123 -6.01 6.37 8.69
CA LEU A 123 -6.72 5.20 9.24
C LEU A 123 -8.02 5.54 9.97
N GLU A 124 -8.54 6.76 9.85
CA GLU A 124 -9.72 7.22 10.58
C GLU A 124 -11.00 6.41 10.25
N GLY A 125 -11.05 5.83 9.05
CA GLY A 125 -12.14 4.97 8.59
C GLY A 125 -12.11 3.55 9.14
N LEU A 126 -10.99 3.09 9.72
CA LEU A 126 -10.82 1.70 10.11
C LEU A 126 -11.68 1.36 11.34
N THR A 127 -12.67 0.48 11.17
CA THR A 127 -13.63 0.12 12.23
C THR A 127 -13.43 -1.29 12.80
N SER A 128 -12.79 -2.19 12.06
CA SER A 128 -12.59 -3.57 12.48
C SER A 128 -11.29 -4.15 11.91
N ILE A 129 -10.54 -4.81 12.78
CA ILE A 129 -9.26 -5.46 12.47
C ILE A 129 -9.04 -6.68 13.38
N GLY A 130 -8.40 -7.73 12.88
CA GLY A 130 -8.03 -8.91 13.67
C GLY A 130 -6.93 -8.64 14.70
N GLY A 131 -5.86 -7.97 14.30
CA GLY A 131 -4.75 -7.60 15.19
C GLY A 131 -3.96 -6.37 14.71
N ILE A 132 -3.32 -5.67 15.65
CA ILE A 132 -2.51 -4.49 15.36
C ILE A 132 -1.14 -4.58 16.02
N GLY A 133 -0.08 -4.33 15.25
CA GLY A 133 1.30 -4.26 15.71
C GLY A 133 1.98 -3.02 15.15
N ILE A 134 2.48 -2.16 16.04
CA ILE A 134 3.19 -0.92 15.68
C ILE A 134 4.47 -0.85 16.49
N TYR A 135 5.64 -0.93 15.83
CA TYR A 135 6.93 -0.90 16.50
C TYR A 135 8.04 -0.33 15.61
N GLY A 136 9.04 0.33 16.20
CA GLY A 136 10.15 0.88 15.42
C GLY A 136 9.80 2.10 14.55
N ASN A 137 8.65 2.75 14.76
CA ASN A 137 8.28 4.00 14.07
C ASN A 137 8.63 5.19 14.99
N SER A 138 9.89 5.63 14.96
CA SER A 138 10.45 6.55 15.97
C SER A 138 9.86 7.97 15.97
N ALA A 139 9.18 8.39 14.91
CA ALA A 139 8.57 9.71 14.81
C ALA A 139 7.10 9.77 15.25
N LEU A 140 6.48 8.62 15.55
CA LEU A 140 5.09 8.48 15.98
C LEU A 140 4.93 8.74 17.48
#